data_AF-A0A3M5KFM2-F1
#
_entry.id   AF-A0A3M5KFM2-F1
#
_cell.length_a   1.000
_cell.length_b   1.000
_cell.length_c   1.000
_cell.angle_alpha   90.00
_cell.angle_beta   90.00
_cell.angle_gamma   90.00
#
_symmetry.space_group_name_H-M   'P 1'
#
loop_
_entity.id
_entity.type
_entity.pdbx_description
1 polymer ?
#
loop_
_entity_poly.entity_id
_entity_poly.type
_entity_poly.pdbx_seq_one_letter_code
_entity_poly.pdbx_strand_id
1 'polypeptide(L)'
;MAIFMVQGTVIGIVGTLIGGVLGIIAALNVSSLVGWVERVSGQHIFSSDVYFISNLPSQLQGGDVLLICSAGFILSFLATIYPAWRAAQIQPAHALRYE
;
A
#
# COMPACT_ATOMS: atom_id res chain seq x y z
N MET A 1 4.59 2.76 -25.62
CA MET A 1 5.08 2.04 -24.42
C MET A 1 5.77 2.97 -23.42
N ALA A 2 6.79 3.75 -23.84
CA ALA A 2 7.58 4.60 -22.94
C ALA A 2 6.77 5.56 -22.05
N ILE A 3 5.80 6.29 -22.62
CA ILE A 3 4.95 7.23 -21.86
C ILE A 3 4.19 6.52 -20.74
N PHE A 4 3.58 5.37 -21.03
CA PHE A 4 2.83 4.57 -20.04
C PHE A 4 3.73 3.96 -18.97
N MET A 5 4.95 3.53 -19.33
CA MET A 5 5.91 3.04 -18.33
C MET A 5 6.37 4.16 -17.38
N VAL A 6 6.64 5.36 -17.91
CA VAL A 6 7.03 6.51 -17.07
C VAL A 6 5.90 6.88 -16.13
N GLN A 7 4.66 6.98 -16.63
CA GLN A 7 3.48 7.25 -15.80
C GLN A 7 3.29 6.21 -14.70
N GLY A 8 3.32 4.91 -15.03
CA GLY A 8 3.17 3.86 -14.03
C GLY A 8 4.32 3.78 -13.03
N THR A 9 5.55 4.12 -13.45
CA THR A 9 6.70 4.21 -12.52
C THR A 9 6.52 5.37 -11.54
N VAL A 10 6.11 6.55 -12.02
CA VAL A 10 5.85 7.71 -11.15
C VAL A 10 4.74 7.40 -10.15
N ILE A 11 3.64 6.80 -10.61
CA ILE A 11 2.54 6.37 -9.73
C ILE A 11 3.03 5.34 -8.70
N GLY A 12 3.85 4.38 -9.12
CA GLY A 12 4.45 3.39 -8.24
C GLY A 12 5.31 4.03 -7.14
N ILE A 13 6.22 4.95 -7.49
CA ILE A 13 7.07 5.65 -6.51
C ILE A 13 6.23 6.44 -5.52
N VAL A 14 5.30 7.26 -6.02
CA VAL A 14 4.44 8.11 -5.17
C VAL A 14 3.56 7.24 -4.26
N GLY A 15 2.97 6.18 -4.81
CA GLY A 15 2.15 5.23 -4.07
C GLY A 15 2.93 4.51 -2.97
N THR A 16 4.14 4.03 -3.26
CA THR A 16 5.00 3.38 -2.26
C THR A 16 5.44 4.35 -1.16
N LEU A 17 5.77 5.60 -1.49
CA LEU A 17 6.13 6.61 -0.50
C LEU A 17 4.96 6.94 0.43
N ILE A 18 3.79 7.23 -0.15
CA ILE A 18 2.58 7.54 0.63
C ILE A 18 2.18 6.34 1.48
N GLY A 19 2.14 5.15 0.90
CA GLY A 19 1.79 3.91 1.60
C GLY A 19 2.78 3.57 2.72
N GLY A 20 4.07 3.77 2.49
CA GLY A 20 5.11 3.58 3.50
C GLY A 20 4.96 4.54 4.68
N VAL A 21 4.77 5.83 4.42
CA VAL A 21 4.56 6.84 5.47
C VAL A 21 3.29 6.55 6.27
N LEU A 22 2.16 6.28 5.59
CA LEU A 22 0.91 5.94 6.26
C LEU A 22 1.02 4.64 7.06
N GLY A 23 1.71 3.63 6.54
CA GLY A 23 1.97 2.36 7.22
C GLY A 23 2.81 2.53 8.49
N ILE A 24 3.86 3.35 8.44
CA ILE A 24 4.68 3.69 9.62
C ILE A 24 3.84 4.41 10.68
N ILE A 25 3.06 5.42 10.26
CA ILE A 25 2.18 6.15 11.18
C ILE A 25 1.16 5.21 11.83
N ALA A 26 0.54 4.33 11.04
CA ALA A 26 -0.42 3.35 11.55
C ALA A 26 0.25 2.35 12.53
N ALA A 27 1.46 1.88 12.21
CA ALA A 27 2.21 0.98 13.07
C ALA A 27 2.59 1.65 14.41
N LEU A 28 3.03 2.91 14.39
CA LEU A 28 3.35 3.63 15.64
C LEU A 28 2.11 3.92 16.49
N ASN A 29 0.94 4.06 15.86
CA ASN A 29 -0.32 4.36 16.53
C ASN A 29 -1.22 3.13 16.71
N VAL A 30 -0.69 1.91 16.56
CA VAL A 30 -1.49 0.67 16.56
C VAL A 30 -2.32 0.52 17.84
N SER A 31 -1.74 0.85 19.00
CA SER A 31 -2.41 0.76 20.30
C SER A 31 -3.58 1.75 20.41
N SER A 32 -3.41 2.96 19.87
CA SER A 32 -4.46 3.97 19.82
C SER A 32 -5.59 3.57 18.86
N LEU A 33 -5.23 3.00 17.70
CA LEU A 33 -6.16 2.52 16.70
C LEU A 33 -7.03 1.38 17.24
N VAL A 34 -6.41 0.40 17.91
CA VAL A 34 -7.11 -0.71 18.57
C VAL A 34 -8.05 -0.18 19.66
N GLY A 35 -7.59 0.72 20.53
CA GLY A 35 -8.45 1.31 21.58
C GLY A 35 -9.57 2.21 21.03
N TRP A 36 -9.44 2.75 19.82
CA TRP A 36 -10.54 3.44 19.14
C TRP A 36 -11.57 2.45 18.58
N VAL A 37 -11.12 1.36 17.95
CA VAL A 37 -11.98 0.29 17.43
C VAL A 37 -12.76 -0.39 18.57
N GLU A 38 -12.13 -0.68 19.70
CA GLU A 38 -12.81 -1.26 20.88
C GLU A 38 -13.92 -0.34 21.40
N ARG A 39 -13.67 0.98 21.47
CA ARG A 39 -14.69 1.96 21.90
C ARG A 39 -15.87 2.05 20.96
N VAL A 40 -15.64 1.93 19.64
CA VAL A 40 -16.71 1.99 18.63
C VAL A 40 -17.48 0.67 18.56
N SER A 41 -16.79 -0.46 18.68
CA SER A 41 -17.39 -1.79 18.56
C SER A 41 -18.07 -2.27 19.86
N GLY A 42 -17.82 -1.61 21.00
CA GLY A 42 -18.40 -1.96 22.30
C GLY A 42 -17.96 -3.32 22.85
N GLN A 43 -17.00 -3.98 22.20
CA GLN A 43 -16.41 -5.25 22.60
C GLN A 43 -14.94 -5.02 22.96
N HIS A 44 -14.54 -5.44 24.16
CA HIS A 44 -13.13 -5.56 24.51
C HIS A 44 -12.53 -6.72 23.72
N ILE A 45 -11.78 -6.41 22.66
CA ILE A 45 -11.06 -7.39 21.86
C ILE A 45 -9.96 -8.03 22.72
N PHE A 46 -9.43 -7.27 23.69
CA PHE A 46 -8.51 -7.74 24.72
C PHE A 46 -9.18 -7.73 26.10
N SER A 47 -9.91 -8.81 26.44
CA SER A 47 -10.46 -9.01 27.79
C SER A 47 -9.33 -8.91 28.84
N SER A 48 -9.36 -7.83 29.62
CA SER A 48 -8.36 -7.50 30.64
C SER A 48 -8.25 -8.51 31.79
N ASP A 49 -9.07 -9.57 31.81
CA ASP A 49 -9.04 -10.63 32.82
C ASP A 49 -8.01 -11.74 32.54
N VAL A 50 -7.52 -11.90 31.29
CA VAL A 50 -6.63 -13.02 30.93
C VAL A 50 -5.31 -12.58 30.31
N TYR A 51 -5.25 -11.39 29.69
CA TYR A 51 -4.03 -10.86 29.10
C TYR A 51 -3.61 -9.58 29.82
N PHE A 52 -2.61 -9.70 30.69
CA PHE A 52 -1.91 -8.61 31.39
C PHE A 52 -1.08 -7.72 30.42
N ILE A 53 -1.58 -7.50 29.20
CA ILE A 53 -0.91 -6.80 28.10
C ILE A 53 -1.80 -5.61 27.74
N SER A 54 -1.72 -4.55 28.54
CA SER A 54 -2.45 -3.28 28.30
C SER A 54 -1.94 -2.51 27.07
N ASN A 55 -0.89 -2.99 26.40
CA ASN A 55 -0.31 -2.36 25.22
C ASN A 55 0.20 -3.45 24.27
N LEU A 56 -0.31 -3.50 23.05
CA LEU A 56 0.35 -4.22 21.96
C LEU A 56 1.71 -3.55 21.71
N PRO A 57 2.85 -4.21 22.00
CA PRO A 57 4.13 -3.62 21.70
C PRO A 57 4.31 -3.63 20.17
N SER A 58 3.98 -2.53 19.51
CA SER A 58 4.27 -2.34 18.11
C SER A 58 5.77 -2.17 17.93
N GLN A 59 6.46 -3.24 17.54
CA GLN A 59 7.87 -3.20 17.20
C GLN A 59 8.00 -2.95 15.70
N LEU A 60 8.25 -1.70 15.35
CA LEU A 60 8.52 -1.33 13.96
C LEU A 60 9.92 -1.80 13.57
N GLN A 61 9.98 -2.87 12.77
CA GLN A 61 11.24 -3.36 12.22
C GLN A 61 11.52 -2.65 10.90
N GLY A 62 12.55 -1.80 10.86
CA GLY A 62 12.93 -1.07 9.64
C GLY A 62 13.26 -2.01 8.46
N GLY A 63 13.75 -3.22 8.75
CA GLY A 63 13.98 -4.26 7.74
C GLY A 63 12.69 -4.68 7.03
N ASP A 64 11.61 -4.92 7.79
CA ASP A 64 10.30 -5.28 7.24
C ASP A 64 9.71 -4.15 6.42
N VAL A 65 9.87 -2.90 6.88
CA VAL A 65 9.41 -1.71 6.15
C VAL A 65 10.12 -1.60 4.79
N LEU A 66 11.45 -1.76 4.76
CA LEU A 66 12.22 -1.73 3.51
C LEU A 66 11.84 -2.89 2.58
N LEU A 67 11.67 -4.09 3.12
CA LEU A 67 11.26 -5.27 2.35
C LEU A 67 9.88 -5.05 1.72
N ILE A 68 8.89 -4.60 2.49
CA ILE A 68 7.53 -4.37 1.99
C ILE A 68 7.51 -3.22 0.97
N CYS A 69 8.22 -2.12 1.22
CA CYS A 69 8.29 -1.01 0.28
C CYS A 69 8.93 -1.42 -1.05
N SER A 70 10.06 -2.14 -1.00
CA SER A 70 10.75 -2.62 -2.20
C SER A 70 9.93 -3.65 -2.96
N ALA A 71 9.31 -4.61 -2.27
CA ALA A 71 8.42 -5.59 -2.89
C ALA A 71 7.21 -4.92 -3.55
N GLY A 72 6.57 -3.96 -2.86
CA GLY A 72 5.44 -3.19 -3.40
C GLY A 72 5.82 -2.38 -4.64
N PHE A 73 6.98 -1.74 -4.63
CA PHE A 73 7.49 -1.01 -5.79
C PHE A 73 7.75 -1.95 -6.98
N ILE A 74 8.41 -3.10 -6.75
CA ILE A 74 8.68 -4.10 -7.80
C ILE A 74 7.37 -4.64 -8.38
N LEU A 75 6.40 -4.97 -7.53
CA LEU A 75 5.09 -5.47 -7.97
C LEU A 75 4.33 -4.41 -8.77
N SER A 76 4.34 -3.14 -8.33
CA SER A 76 3.73 -2.03 -9.08
C SER A 76 4.38 -1.83 -10.45
N PHE A 77 5.71 -1.93 -10.50
CA PHE A 77 6.45 -1.85 -11.75
C PHE A 77 6.10 -3.00 -12.70
N LEU A 78 6.11 -4.25 -12.21
CA LEU A 78 5.73 -5.43 -12.99
C LEU A 78 4.28 -5.35 -13.50
N ALA A 79 3.36 -4.90 -12.64
CA ALA A 79 1.95 -4.71 -13.00
C ALA A 79 1.76 -3.65 -14.10
N THR A 80 2.66 -2.67 -14.20
CA THR A 80 2.64 -1.62 -15.24
C THR A 80 3.07 -2.15 -16.62
N ILE A 81 3.93 -3.17 -16.67
CA ILE A 81 4.51 -3.66 -17.94
C ILE A 81 3.42 -4.21 -18.88
N TYR A 82 2.50 -5.02 -18.36
CA TYR A 82 1.42 -5.62 -19.15
C TYR A 82 0.50 -4.59 -19.83
N PRO A 83 -0.11 -3.61 -19.11
CA PRO A 83 -0.95 -2.59 -19.73
C PRO A 83 -0.15 -1.66 -20.63
N ALA A 84 1.11 -1.31 -20.29
CA ALA A 84 1.94 -0.45 -21.14
C ALA A 84 2.30 -1.11 -22.49
N TRP A 85 2.55 -2.42 -22.48
CA TRP A 85 2.77 -3.21 -23.70
C TRP A 85 1.49 -3.31 -24.54
N ARG A 86 0.36 -3.65 -23.90
CA ARG A 86 -0.94 -3.74 -24.57
C ARG A 86 -1.36 -2.41 -25.20
N ALA A 87 -1.18 -1.30 -24.50
CA ALA A 87 -1.50 0.04 -25.02
C ALA A 87 -0.60 0.46 -26.18
N ALA A 88 0.67 0.02 -26.20
CA ALA A 88 1.60 0.34 -27.28
C ALA A 88 1.28 -0.35 -28.61
N GLN A 89 0.50 -1.43 -28.58
CA GLN A 89 0.09 -2.19 -29.76
C GLN A 89 -1.19 -1.66 -30.41
N ILE A 90 -1.90 -0.71 -29.78
CA ILE A 90 -3.11 -0.11 -30.34
C ILE A 90 -2.71 0.87 -31.45
N GLN A 91 -3.05 0.54 -32.70
CA GLN A 91 -2.75 1.39 -33.85
C GLN A 91 -3.64 2.66 -33.84
N PRO A 92 -3.04 3.87 -33.97
CA PRO A 92 -3.78 5.14 -33.85
C PRO A 92 -4.87 5.32 -34.91
N ALA A 93 -4.74 4.69 -36.09
CA ALA A 93 -5.74 4.75 -37.16
C ALA A 93 -7.07 4.05 -36.82
N HIS A 94 -7.10 3.15 -35.84
CA HIS A 94 -8.34 2.52 -35.36
C HIS A 94 -9.02 3.30 -34.23
N ALA A 95 -8.29 4.19 -33.54
CA ALA A 95 -8.86 5.03 -32.47
C ALA A 95 -9.72 6.17 -33.04
N LEU A 96 -9.30 6.78 -34.17
CA LEU A 96 -10.02 7.87 -34.85
C LEU A 96 -11.19 7.40 -35.74
N ARG A 97 -11.34 6.11 -36.01
CA ARG A 97 -12.43 5.57 -36.87
C ARG A 97 -13.72 5.27 -36.08
N TYR A 98 -13.64 5.31 -34.75
CA TYR A 98 -14.77 5.15 -33.84
C TYR A 98 -15.08 6.43 -33.04
N GLU A 99 -14.50 7.56 -33.45
CA GLU A 99 -14.97 8.90 -33.09
C GLU A 99 -16.01 9.39 -34.11
#